data_AF-A0A962DYB2-F1
#
_entry.id   AF-A0A962DYB2-F1
#
_cell.length_a   1.000
_cell.length_b   1.000
_cell.length_c   1.000
_cell.angle_alpha   90.00
_cell.angle_beta   90.00
_cell.angle_gamma   90.00
#
_symmetry.space_group_name_H-M   'P 1'
#
loop_
_entity.id
_entity.type
_entity.pdbx_description
1 polymer ?
#
loop_
_entity_poly.entity_id
_entity_poly.type
_entity_poly.pdbx_seq_one_letter_code
_entity_poly.pdbx_strand_id
1 'polypeptide(L)'
;VPWGQKALPRYLGEDRRSWLRHDACALIAEGAFAGEILIDQGLADKFLTSQLQPERFEAACARVGQSLRLRRHADYDHGYYFIQSFIADHLRHHWQALGGALR
;
A
#
# COMPACT_ATOMS: atom_id res chain seq x y z
N VAL A 1 10.24 -3.75 -7.22
CA VAL A 1 10.00 -2.83 -8.35
C VAL A 1 11.25 -1.98 -8.61
N PRO A 2 11.44 -1.37 -9.80
CA PRO A 2 12.70 -0.72 -10.21
C PRO A 2 13.22 0.35 -9.24
N TRP A 3 12.35 1.19 -8.66
CA TRP A 3 12.76 2.16 -7.65
C TRP A 3 13.33 1.48 -6.41
N GLY A 4 12.63 0.46 -5.88
CA GLY A 4 13.14 -0.34 -4.76
C GLY A 4 14.47 -1.01 -5.08
N GLN A 5 14.59 -1.66 -6.25
CA GLN A 5 15.83 -2.31 -6.68
C GLN A 5 17.00 -1.34 -6.87
N LYS A 6 16.73 -0.09 -7.21
CA LYS A 6 17.74 0.97 -7.26
C LYS A 6 18.12 1.47 -5.85
N ALA A 7 17.15 1.64 -4.96
CA ALA A 7 17.38 2.25 -3.64
C ALA A 7 17.97 1.28 -2.62
N LEU A 8 17.37 0.09 -2.46
CA LEU A 8 17.69 -0.87 -1.41
C LEU A 8 19.17 -1.26 -1.33
N PRO A 9 19.91 -1.58 -2.42
CA PRO A 9 21.33 -1.93 -2.31
C PRO A 9 22.20 -0.79 -1.77
N ARG A 10 21.81 0.47 -2.00
CA ARG A 10 22.57 1.64 -1.50
C ARG A 10 22.44 1.83 0.01
N TYR A 11 21.34 1.37 0.60
CA TYR A 11 21.07 1.54 2.02
C TYR A 11 21.29 0.26 2.83
N LEU A 12 21.04 -0.91 2.24
CA LEU A 12 20.98 -2.20 2.94
C LEU A 12 22.01 -3.22 2.42
N GLY A 13 22.83 -2.84 1.44
CA GLY A 13 23.79 -3.72 0.77
C GLY A 13 23.16 -4.68 -0.25
N GLU A 14 24.01 -5.44 -0.93
CA GLU A 14 23.61 -6.31 -2.06
C GLU A 14 22.85 -7.57 -1.64
N ASP A 15 22.86 -7.94 -0.36
CA ASP A 15 22.11 -9.11 0.12
C ASP A 15 20.60 -8.83 0.11
N ARG A 16 19.92 -9.38 -0.89
CA ARG A 16 18.47 -9.24 -1.06
C ARG A 16 17.65 -9.80 0.09
N ARG A 17 18.19 -10.68 0.94
CA ARG A 17 17.47 -11.18 2.11
C ARG A 17 17.20 -10.06 3.11
N SER A 18 18.13 -9.11 3.26
CA SER A 18 17.95 -7.97 4.17
C SER A 18 16.82 -7.04 3.73
N TRP A 19 16.49 -7.03 2.43
CA TRP A 19 15.45 -6.18 1.85
C TRP A 19 14.03 -6.65 2.19
N LEU A 20 13.83 -7.93 2.51
CA LEU A 20 12.51 -8.50 2.76
C LEU A 20 11.79 -7.81 3.92
N ARG A 21 12.54 -7.36 4.94
CA ARG A 21 11.98 -6.59 6.07
C ARG A 21 11.51 -5.16 5.69
N HIS A 22 11.72 -4.76 4.44
CA HIS A 22 11.36 -3.46 3.90
C HIS A 22 10.45 -3.58 2.67
N ASP A 23 9.97 -4.79 2.34
CA ASP A 23 9.01 -5.04 1.28
C ASP A 23 7.65 -5.38 1.91
N ALA A 24 6.63 -4.57 1.61
CA ALA A 24 5.30 -4.75 2.19
C ALA A 24 4.65 -6.10 1.85
N CYS A 25 4.90 -6.65 0.65
CA CYS A 25 4.38 -7.97 0.28
C CYS A 25 5.09 -9.08 1.06
N ALA A 26 6.40 -8.95 1.30
CA ALA A 26 7.15 -9.90 2.11
C ALA A 26 6.69 -9.86 3.59
N LEU A 27 6.53 -8.67 4.15
CA LEU A 27 6.04 -8.49 5.53
C LEU A 27 4.65 -9.09 5.75
N ILE A 28 3.70 -8.84 4.84
CA ILE A 28 2.36 -9.44 4.95
C ILE A 28 2.40 -10.97 4.81
N ALA A 29 3.33 -11.52 4.03
CA ALA A 29 3.48 -12.97 3.93
C ALA A 29 3.94 -13.64 5.24
N GLU A 30 4.51 -12.89 6.19
CA GLU A 30 4.90 -13.38 7.51
C GLU A 30 3.72 -13.43 8.49
N GLY A 31 2.62 -12.70 8.23
CA GLY A 31 1.42 -12.75 9.05
C GLY A 31 0.46 -11.58 8.80
N ALA A 32 -0.81 -11.80 9.14
CA ALA A 32 -1.84 -10.77 9.07
C ALA A 32 -1.77 -9.80 10.25
N PHE A 33 -1.99 -8.52 9.98
CA PHE A 33 -2.32 -7.47 10.93
C PHE A 33 -3.82 -7.51 11.28
N ALA A 34 -4.16 -7.20 12.53
CA ALA A 34 -5.51 -7.33 13.07
C ALA A 34 -6.55 -6.34 12.49
N GLY A 35 -6.12 -5.26 11.84
CA GLY A 35 -7.01 -4.25 11.26
C GLY A 35 -7.20 -4.37 9.75
N GLU A 36 -8.16 -3.62 9.21
CA GLU A 36 -8.30 -3.42 7.76
C GLU A 36 -7.23 -2.43 7.26
N ILE A 37 -6.59 -2.75 6.14
CA ILE A 37 -5.71 -1.84 5.41
C ILE A 37 -6.55 -1.17 4.32
N LEU A 38 -6.56 0.17 4.27
CA LEU A 38 -7.15 0.95 3.17
C LEU A 38 -6.06 1.43 2.21
N ILE A 39 -6.23 1.14 0.91
CA ILE A 39 -5.37 1.67 -0.16
C ILE A 39 -6.26 2.29 -1.24
N ASP A 40 -5.92 3.51 -1.67
CA ASP A 40 -6.49 4.15 -2.85
C ASP A 40 -5.43 4.23 -3.95
N GLN A 41 -5.79 3.79 -5.15
CA GLN A 41 -4.92 3.86 -6.33
C GLN A 41 -5.62 4.56 -7.49
N GLY A 42 -4.99 5.60 -8.04
CA GLY A 42 -5.39 6.19 -9.31
C GLY A 42 -5.00 5.29 -10.49
N LEU A 43 -5.93 5.02 -11.41
CA LEU A 43 -5.71 4.16 -12.58
C LEU A 43 -5.00 4.86 -13.74
N ALA A 44 -4.96 6.20 -13.75
CA ALA A 44 -4.17 7.00 -14.68
C ALA A 44 -2.76 7.32 -14.14
N ASP A 45 -2.38 6.73 -13.00
CA ASP A 45 -1.05 6.88 -12.43
C ASP A 45 0.02 6.24 -13.35
N LYS A 46 0.91 7.09 -13.89
CA LYS A 46 2.00 6.68 -14.79
C LYS A 46 3.01 5.70 -14.16
N PHE A 47 3.01 5.54 -12.83
CA PHE A 47 3.89 4.64 -12.10
C PHE A 47 3.21 3.31 -11.74
N LEU A 48 1.91 3.17 -11.99
CA LEU A 48 1.08 2.03 -11.57
C LEU A 48 1.70 0.67 -11.90
N THR A 49 1.98 0.43 -13.18
CA THR A 49 2.43 -0.88 -13.67
C THR A 49 3.90 -1.16 -13.42
N SER A 50 4.74 -0.11 -13.39
CA SER A 50 6.19 -0.25 -13.29
C SER A 50 6.70 -0.20 -11.86
N GLN A 51 6.11 0.63 -11.00
CA GLN A 51 6.60 0.88 -9.64
C GLN A 51 5.66 0.43 -8.53
N LEU A 52 4.35 0.61 -8.69
CA LEU A 52 3.42 0.47 -7.56
C LEU A 52 2.90 -0.96 -7.42
N GLN A 53 2.31 -1.51 -8.49
CA GLN A 53 1.85 -2.89 -8.58
C GLN A 53 0.98 -3.34 -7.38
N PRO A 54 -0.10 -2.60 -7.04
CA PRO A 54 -0.94 -2.91 -5.87
C PRO A 54 -1.58 -4.31 -5.92
N GLU A 55 -1.75 -4.90 -7.11
CA GLU A 55 -2.21 -6.27 -7.30
C GLU A 55 -1.31 -7.32 -6.63
N ARG A 56 0.00 -7.05 -6.51
CA ARG A 56 0.93 -7.95 -5.81
C ARG A 56 0.68 -7.95 -4.31
N PHE A 57 0.35 -6.80 -3.75
CA PHE A 57 0.00 -6.64 -2.35
C PHE A 57 -1.39 -7.22 -2.05
N GLU A 58 -2.36 -7.01 -2.94
CA GLU A 58 -3.69 -7.63 -2.87
C GLU A 58 -3.59 -9.16 -2.85
N ALA A 59 -2.79 -9.75 -3.74
CA ALA A 59 -2.54 -11.18 -3.75
C ALA A 59 -1.77 -11.68 -2.51
N ALA A 60 -0.91 -10.87 -1.90
CA ALA A 60 -0.25 -11.20 -0.64
C ALA A 60 -1.24 -11.21 0.52
N CYS A 61 -2.10 -10.19 0.62
CA CYS A 61 -3.13 -10.10 1.64
C CYS A 61 -4.11 -11.28 1.58
N ALA A 62 -4.58 -11.61 0.37
CA ALA A 62 -5.51 -12.72 0.16
C ALA A 62 -4.94 -14.08 0.64
N ARG A 63 -3.63 -14.30 0.51
CA ARG A 63 -2.97 -15.55 0.93
C ARG A 63 -2.96 -15.76 2.45
N VAL A 64 -2.91 -14.68 3.22
CA VAL A 64 -2.82 -14.74 4.69
C VAL A 64 -4.12 -14.31 5.39
N GLY A 65 -5.16 -13.99 4.63
CA GLY A 65 -6.44 -13.51 5.16
C GLY A 65 -6.37 -12.09 5.75
N GLN A 66 -5.41 -11.27 5.33
CA GLN A 66 -5.34 -9.87 5.72
C GLN A 66 -6.55 -9.11 5.15
N SER A 67 -7.27 -8.39 6.01
CA SER A 67 -8.34 -7.49 5.57
C SER A 67 -7.76 -6.31 4.79
N LEU A 68 -8.11 -6.20 3.51
CA LEU A 68 -7.66 -5.16 2.60
C LEU A 68 -8.86 -4.58 1.85
N ARG A 69 -8.99 -3.26 1.93
CA ARG A 69 -9.88 -2.47 1.09
C ARG A 69 -9.03 -1.67 0.10
N LEU A 70 -8.81 -2.25 -1.08
CA LEU A 70 -8.11 -1.60 -2.19
C LEU A 70 -9.13 -0.99 -3.18
N ARG A 71 -9.21 0.34 -3.22
CA ARG A 71 -10.08 1.06 -4.16
C ARG A 71 -9.26 1.57 -5.34
N ARG A 72 -9.83 1.44 -6.54
CA ARG A 72 -9.21 1.81 -7.81
C ARG A 72 -10.03 2.93 -8.44
N HIS A 73 -9.42 4.06 -8.74
CA HIS A 73 -10.11 5.27 -9.18
C HIS A 73 -9.74 5.59 -10.62
N ALA A 74 -10.71 5.53 -11.52
CA ALA A 74 -10.53 5.92 -12.92
C ALA A 74 -10.08 7.38 -13.02
N ASP A 75 -9.22 7.67 -14.00
CA ASP A 75 -8.76 9.03 -14.36
C ASP A 75 -7.92 9.78 -13.32
N TYR A 76 -7.72 9.23 -12.12
CA TYR A 76 -6.83 9.80 -11.10
C TYR A 76 -5.37 9.41 -11.29
N ASP A 77 -4.48 10.36 -11.02
CA ASP A 77 -3.03 10.25 -11.21
C ASP A 77 -2.27 10.06 -9.87
N HIS A 78 -0.97 10.39 -9.87
CA HIS A 78 -0.08 10.32 -8.70
C HIS A 78 0.00 11.63 -7.89
N GLY A 79 -0.73 12.67 -8.30
CA GLY A 79 -0.57 14.01 -7.77
C GLY A 79 -1.30 14.22 -6.45
N TYR A 80 -1.06 15.38 -5.82
CA TYR A 80 -1.82 15.80 -4.63
C TYR A 80 -3.30 16.05 -4.93
N TYR A 81 -3.68 16.29 -6.19
CA TYR A 81 -5.09 16.34 -6.61
C TYR A 81 -5.81 15.00 -6.37
N PHE A 82 -5.13 13.87 -6.57
CA PHE A 82 -5.67 12.56 -6.21
C PHE A 82 -5.76 12.40 -4.69
N ILE A 83 -4.67 12.69 -3.98
CA ILE A 83 -4.61 12.55 -2.51
C ILE A 83 -5.73 13.36 -1.84
N GLN A 84 -5.86 14.65 -2.19
CA GLN A 84 -6.84 15.53 -1.57
C GLN A 84 -8.30 15.07 -1.81
N SER A 85 -8.58 14.40 -2.93
CA SER A 85 -9.95 13.94 -3.24
C SER A 85 -10.42 12.85 -2.28
N PHE A 86 -9.49 12.04 -1.76
CA PHE A 86 -9.81 10.89 -0.92
C PHE A 86 -9.27 10.99 0.53
N ILE A 87 -8.51 12.03 0.87
CA ILE A 87 -7.92 12.19 2.21
C ILE A 87 -8.97 12.19 3.33
N ALA A 88 -10.16 12.74 3.07
CA ALA A 88 -11.24 12.73 4.05
C ALA A 88 -11.70 11.30 4.41
N ASP A 89 -11.67 10.37 3.45
CA ASP A 89 -12.01 8.97 3.70
C ASP A 89 -10.93 8.27 4.52
N HIS A 90 -9.65 8.55 4.25
CA HIS A 90 -8.52 8.04 5.05
C HIS A 90 -8.59 8.53 6.50
N LEU A 91 -8.88 9.82 6.70
CA LEU A 91 -9.06 10.39 8.04
C LEU A 91 -10.21 9.69 8.80
N ARG A 92 -11.34 9.41 8.14
CA ARG A 92 -12.45 8.67 8.75
C ARG A 92 -12.09 7.22 9.06
N HIS A 93 -11.40 6.53 8.14
CA HIS A 93 -10.92 5.16 8.35
C HIS A 93 -10.02 5.07 9.58
N HIS A 94 -9.05 5.98 9.71
CA HIS A 94 -8.20 6.03 10.90
C HIS A 94 -8.93 6.48 12.16
N TRP A 95 -9.85 7.44 12.07
CA TRP A 95 -10.68 7.86 13.21
C TRP A 95 -11.46 6.68 13.81
N GLN A 96 -12.08 5.85 12.96
CA GLN A 96 -12.77 4.63 13.39
C GLN A 96 -11.81 3.65 14.08
N ALA A 97 -10.63 3.40 13.48
CA ALA A 97 -9.63 2.49 14.05
C ALA A 97 -9.06 2.97 15.40
N LEU A 98 -9.03 4.29 15.63
CA LEU A 98 -8.55 4.92 16.87
C LEU A 98 -9.63 5.00 17.97
N GLY A 99 -10.80 4.38 17.79
CA GLY A 99 -11.87 4.37 18.78
C GLY A 99 -12.79 5.60 18.72
N GLY A 100 -12.79 6.32 17.61
CA GLY A 100 -13.70 7.42 17.37
C GLY A 100 -15.16 6.98 17.34
N ALA A 101 -15.92 7.27 18.41
CA ALA A 101 -17.37 7.09 18.43
C ALA A 101 -18.05 8.20 17.61
N LEU A 102 -19.06 7.84 16.80
CA LEU A 102 -20.05 8.83 16.35
C LEU A 102 -20.79 9.31 17.60
N ARG A 103 -20.71 10.62 17.87
CA ARG A 103 -21.59 11.26 18.85
C ARG A 103 -23.01 11.29 18.32
#